data_AF-A0A954PNU2-F1
#
_entry.id   AF-A0A954PNU2-F1
#
_cell.length_a   1.000
_cell.length_b   1.000
_cell.length_c   1.000
_cell.angle_alpha   90.00
_cell.angle_beta   90.00
_cell.angle_gamma   90.00
#
_symmetry.space_group_name_H-M   'P 1'
#
loop_
_entity.id
_entity.type
_entity.pdbx_description
1 polymer ?
#
loop_
_entity_poly.entity_id
_entity_poly.type
_entity_poly.pdbx_seq_one_letter_code
_entity_poly.pdbx_strand_id
1 'polypeptide(L)'
;MIRMRRVFLAGALLLASSAVVAAEPADKQSKQPAEYHWVNVTQTAAYAPRDGAGALVFQDKMWLLGGWNPPDREHFPLDCNNEVWNSTDG
;
A
#
# COMPACT_ATOMS: atom_id res chain seq x y z
N MET A 1 -5.89 73.47 24.98
CA MET A 1 -5.88 74.61 24.02
C MET A 1 -4.57 74.49 23.26
N ILE A 2 -4.45 74.25 21.95
CA ILE A 2 -5.15 74.77 20.76
C ILE A 2 -5.03 73.73 19.62
N ARG A 3 -6.08 73.62 18.81
CA ARG A 3 -6.15 72.89 17.53
C ARG A 3 -5.15 73.45 16.52
N MET A 4 -4.61 72.60 15.65
CA MET A 4 -4.43 73.00 14.24
C MET A 4 -4.62 71.81 13.30
N ARG A 5 -5.65 71.90 12.46
CA ARG A 5 -5.86 71.04 11.29
C ARG A 5 -5.14 71.66 10.11
N ARG A 6 -4.48 70.85 9.27
CA ARG A 6 -4.45 71.07 7.82
C ARG A 6 -4.56 69.73 7.10
N VAL A 7 -5.59 69.65 6.27
CA VAL A 7 -5.91 68.59 5.32
C VAL A 7 -5.05 68.80 4.08
N PHE A 8 -4.51 67.72 3.50
CA PHE A 8 -4.31 67.63 2.06
C PHE A 8 -4.69 66.23 1.57
N LEU A 9 -5.42 66.24 0.47
CA LEU A 9 -6.10 65.14 -0.19
C LEU A 9 -5.34 64.81 -1.47
N ALA A 10 -4.91 63.56 -1.65
CA ALA A 10 -4.60 62.92 -2.94
C ALA A 10 -4.31 61.45 -2.61
N GLY A 11 -5.08 60.46 -3.05
CA GLY A 11 -5.48 60.24 -4.44
C GLY A 11 -4.55 59.17 -5.02
N ALA A 12 -4.88 57.90 -4.78
CA ALA A 12 -4.41 56.77 -5.58
C ALA A 12 -5.39 55.62 -5.40
N LEU A 13 -6.36 55.54 -6.32
CA LEU A 13 -7.27 54.43 -6.46
C LEU A 13 -6.46 53.24 -7.01
N LEU A 14 -5.93 52.40 -6.13
CA LEU A 14 -5.41 51.10 -6.53
C LEU A 14 -6.61 50.21 -6.84
N LEU A 15 -6.85 49.95 -8.13
CA LEU A 15 -7.69 48.86 -8.58
C LEU A 15 -7.06 47.55 -8.09
N ALA A 16 -7.50 47.08 -6.92
CA ALA A 16 -7.21 45.73 -6.48
C ALA A 16 -7.95 44.78 -7.41
N SER A 17 -7.24 44.26 -8.41
CA SER A 17 -7.72 43.15 -9.22
C SER A 17 -7.99 41.98 -8.28
N SER A 18 -9.27 41.71 -8.02
CA SER A 18 -9.65 40.51 -7.27
C SER A 18 -9.44 39.34 -8.21
N ALA A 19 -8.27 38.71 -8.13
CA ALA A 19 -8.17 37.32 -8.52
C ALA A 19 -9.11 36.56 -7.57
N VAL A 20 -10.25 36.10 -8.10
CA VAL A 20 -10.98 35.00 -7.47
C VAL A 20 -10.00 33.83 -7.47
N VAL A 21 -9.37 33.57 -6.33
CA VAL A 21 -8.71 32.30 -6.09
C VAL A 21 -9.84 31.28 -6.08
N ALA A 22 -9.96 30.53 -7.18
CA ALA A 22 -10.77 29.34 -7.20
C ALA A 22 -10.30 28.45 -6.05
N ALA A 23 -11.22 28.06 -5.18
CA ALA A 23 -10.92 27.15 -4.09
C ALA A 23 -10.51 25.80 -4.68
N GLU A 24 -9.22 25.47 -4.63
CA GLU A 24 -8.81 24.08 -4.51
C GLU A 24 -8.30 23.92 -3.07
N PRO A 25 -8.94 23.04 -2.28
CA PRO A 25 -8.24 21.78 -2.10
C PRO A 25 -9.22 20.61 -2.05
N ALA A 26 -9.14 19.75 -3.07
CA ALA A 26 -9.41 18.35 -2.82
C ALA A 26 -8.28 17.85 -1.93
N ASP A 27 -8.60 17.57 -0.67
CA ASP A 27 -7.71 16.98 0.31
C ASP A 27 -7.22 15.62 -0.23
N LYS A 28 -6.02 15.61 -0.83
CA LYS A 28 -5.32 14.38 -1.15
C LYS A 28 -4.73 13.85 0.14
N GLN A 29 -5.57 13.29 1.00
CA GLN A 29 -5.13 12.54 2.17
C GLN A 29 -4.26 11.39 1.68
N SER A 30 -2.94 11.58 1.69
CA SER A 30 -1.99 10.51 1.40
C SER A 30 -2.15 9.46 2.49
N LYS A 31 -2.76 8.32 2.13
CA LYS A 31 -2.85 7.17 3.02
C LYS A 31 -1.43 6.65 3.18
N GLN A 32 -0.79 6.97 4.30
CA GLN A 32 0.54 6.44 4.64
C GLN A 32 0.48 4.91 4.53
N PRO A 33 1.47 4.27 3.87
CA PRO A 33 1.46 2.82 3.73
C PRO A 33 1.51 2.19 5.11
N ALA A 34 0.68 1.16 5.32
CA ALA A 34 0.71 0.41 6.55
C ALA A 34 2.10 -0.24 6.71
N GLU A 35 2.69 -0.11 7.90
CA GLU A 35 3.93 -0.80 8.24
C GLU A 35 3.63 -2.30 8.39
N TYR A 36 4.29 -3.13 7.57
CA TYR A 36 4.16 -4.58 7.61
C TYR A 36 5.47 -5.19 8.11
N HIS A 37 5.37 -6.12 9.07
CA HIS A 37 6.50 -6.89 9.58
C HIS A 37 6.26 -8.36 9.24
N TRP A 38 7.22 -8.96 8.55
CA TRP A 38 7.16 -10.40 8.28
C TRP A 38 7.53 -11.17 9.55
N VAL A 39 6.78 -12.22 9.85
CA VAL A 39 7.04 -13.13 10.97
C VAL A 39 7.09 -14.55 10.43
N ASN A 40 8.17 -15.28 10.78
CA ASN A 40 8.22 -16.71 10.56
C ASN A 40 7.33 -17.40 11.59
N VAL A 41 6.23 -18.02 11.13
CA VAL A 41 5.30 -18.74 12.02
C VAL A 41 5.82 -20.15 12.34
N THR A 42 6.47 -20.80 11.38
CA THR A 42 7.07 -22.13 11.57
C THR A 42 8.39 -22.27 10.79
N GLN A 43 9.36 -22.92 11.44
CA GLN A 43 10.64 -23.29 10.84
C GLN A 43 10.56 -24.59 10.03
N THR A 44 9.53 -25.42 10.29
CA THR A 44 9.35 -26.70 9.63
C THR A 44 7.88 -26.86 9.29
N ALA A 45 7.56 -26.67 8.02
CA ALA A 45 6.22 -26.89 7.51
C ALA A 45 5.88 -28.38 7.52
N ALA A 46 4.60 -28.69 7.71
CA ALA A 46 4.08 -30.07 7.67
C ALA A 46 4.03 -30.67 6.26
N TYR A 47 4.47 -29.91 5.26
CA TYR A 47 4.40 -30.24 3.83
C TYR A 47 5.77 -30.02 3.19
N ALA A 48 6.09 -30.78 2.14
CA ALA A 48 7.39 -30.71 1.47
C ALA A 48 7.68 -29.30 0.89
N PRO A 49 8.95 -28.85 0.83
CA PRO A 49 9.33 -27.64 0.11
C PRO A 49 8.83 -27.68 -1.33
N ARG A 50 8.45 -26.53 -1.88
CA ARG A 50 7.92 -26.41 -3.24
C ARG A 50 7.97 -24.97 -3.73
N ASP A 51 8.13 -24.81 -5.04
CA ASP A 51 7.89 -23.56 -5.75
C ASP A 51 6.72 -23.77 -6.74
N GLY A 52 6.11 -22.68 -7.22
CA GLY A 52 5.00 -22.71 -8.19
C GLY A 52 3.75 -23.48 -7.74
N ALA A 53 3.56 -23.73 -6.44
CA ALA A 53 2.40 -24.43 -5.94
C ALA A 53 1.11 -23.61 -6.12
N GLY A 54 0.00 -24.30 -6.39
CA GLY A 54 -1.32 -23.70 -6.36
C GLY A 54 -1.78 -23.49 -4.92
N ALA A 55 -2.31 -22.32 -4.60
CA ALA A 55 -2.88 -22.01 -3.28
C ALA A 55 -4.29 -21.43 -3.41
N LEU A 56 -5.22 -21.93 -2.61
CA LEU A 56 -6.60 -21.43 -2.57
C LEU A 56 -7.22 -21.57 -1.17
N VAL A 57 -8.28 -20.80 -0.92
CA VAL A 57 -9.14 -20.98 0.24
C VAL A 57 -10.43 -21.65 -0.20
N PHE A 58 -10.77 -22.77 0.43
CA PHE A 58 -12.00 -23.52 0.15
C PHE A 58 -12.46 -24.21 1.43
N GLN A 59 -13.77 -24.14 1.73
CA GLN A 59 -14.35 -24.71 2.96
C GLN A 59 -13.58 -24.29 4.24
N ASP A 60 -13.37 -22.99 4.39
CA ASP A 60 -12.72 -22.38 5.56
C ASP A 60 -11.32 -22.93 5.89
N LYS A 61 -10.62 -23.42 4.85
CA LYS A 61 -9.27 -23.96 4.94
C LYS A 61 -8.40 -23.37 3.85
N MET A 62 -7.11 -23.22 4.15
CA MET A 62 -6.09 -23.00 3.14
C MET A 62 -5.70 -24.35 2.53
N TRP A 63 -5.61 -24.40 1.21
CA TRP A 63 -5.21 -25.57 0.45
C TRP A 63 -3.95 -25.26 -0.36
N LEU A 64 -3.02 -26.19 -0.38
CA LEU A 64 -1.78 -26.13 -1.13
C LEU A 64 -1.67 -27.36 -2.03
N LEU A 65 -1.54 -27.13 -3.35
CA LEU A 65 -1.65 -28.15 -4.39
C LEU A 65 -0.36 -28.21 -5.22
N GLY A 66 0.24 -29.39 -5.27
CA GLY A 66 1.37 -29.70 -6.13
C GLY A 66 2.54 -28.73 -5.98
N GLY A 67 3.12 -28.32 -7.11
CA GLY A 67 4.35 -27.53 -7.17
C GLY A 67 5.58 -28.39 -7.52
N TRP A 68 6.73 -27.75 -7.68
CA TRP A 68 7.98 -28.44 -8.00
C TRP A 68 8.97 -28.31 -6.85
N ASN A 69 9.75 -29.36 -6.61
CA ASN A 69 10.75 -29.39 -5.56
C ASN A 69 12.04 -30.05 -6.07
N PRO A 70 12.79 -29.34 -6.94
CA PRO A 70 13.96 -29.93 -7.53
C PRO A 70 15.08 -30.04 -6.47
N PRO A 71 15.94 -31.07 -6.55
CA PRO A 71 17.08 -31.19 -5.66
C PRO A 71 18.15 -30.10 -5.91
N ASP A 72 18.15 -29.50 -7.11
CA ASP A 72 19.03 -28.40 -7.50
C ASP A 72 18.26 -27.31 -8.25
N ARG A 73 18.84 -26.10 -8.33
CA ARG A 73 18.21 -24.93 -8.99
C ARG A 73 18.51 -24.83 -10.49
N GLU A 74 19.37 -25.69 -11.02
CA GLU A 74 19.88 -25.59 -12.40
C GLU A 74 19.04 -26.38 -13.39
N HIS A 75 18.46 -27.51 -12.96
CA HIS A 75 17.61 -28.34 -13.80
C HIS A 75 16.13 -27.99 -13.63
N PHE A 76 15.45 -27.73 -14.75
CA PHE A 76 14.00 -27.64 -14.79
C PHE A 76 13.40 -28.96 -14.27
N PRO A 77 12.32 -28.95 -13.46
CA PRO A 77 11.94 -30.12 -12.68
C PRO A 77 11.45 -31.24 -13.59
N LEU A 78 12.05 -32.41 -13.39
CA LEU A 78 11.39 -33.69 -13.70
C LEU A 78 10.55 -34.17 -12.51
N ASP A 79 10.87 -33.70 -11.30
CA ASP A 79 10.21 -34.08 -10.05
C ASP A 79 9.20 -33.01 -9.61
N CYS A 80 7.94 -33.23 -10.00
CA CYS A 80 6.80 -32.47 -9.54
C CYS A 80 6.13 -33.18 -8.37
N ASN A 81 5.76 -32.42 -7.33
CA ASN A 81 4.96 -32.92 -6.22
C ASN A 81 3.48 -33.01 -6.64
N ASN A 82 2.79 -34.09 -6.27
CA ASN A 82 1.35 -34.27 -6.44
C ASN A 82 0.58 -34.26 -5.10
N GLU A 83 1.25 -33.93 -4.00
CA GLU A 83 0.67 -33.81 -2.67
C GLU A 83 -0.39 -32.70 -2.62
N VAL A 84 -1.43 -32.98 -1.84
CA VAL A 84 -2.50 -32.03 -1.49
C VAL A 84 -2.47 -31.86 0.03
N TRP A 85 -2.21 -30.65 0.48
CA TRP A 85 -2.18 -30.31 1.91
C TRP A 85 -3.23 -29.23 2.22
N ASN A 86 -3.81 -29.27 3.41
CA ASN A 86 -4.70 -28.22 3.90
C ASN A 86 -4.51 -27.93 5.39
N SER A 87 -4.85 -26.72 5.80
CA SER A 87 -4.87 -26.29 7.20
C SER A 87 -6.01 -25.29 7.46
N THR A 88 -6.47 -25.25 8.71
CA THR A 88 -7.46 -24.27 9.19
C THR A 88 -6.84 -22.94 9.63
N ASP A 89 -5.55 -22.95 9.94
CA ASP A 89 -4.81 -21.82 10.51
C ASP A 89 -3.51 -21.49 9.75
N GLY A 90 -3.23 -22.23 8.67
CA GLY A 90 -2.02 -22.09 7.87
C GLY A 90 -0.89 -22.96 8.39
#